data_AF-A0A136NP50-F1
#
_entry.id   AF-A0A136NP50-F1
#
_cell.length_a   1.000
_cell.length_b   1.000
_cell.length_c   1.000
_cell.angle_alpha   90.00
_cell.angle_beta   90.00
_cell.angle_gamma   90.00
#
_symmetry.space_group_name_H-M   'P 1'
#
loop_
_entity.id
_entity.type
_entity.pdbx_description
1 polymer ?
#
loop_
_entity_poly.entity_id
_entity_poly.type
_entity_poly.pdbx_seq_one_letter_code
_entity_poly.pdbx_strand_id
1 'polypeptide(L)'
;MSLLNKSSLYKTVDNVNEALFYGKTISKKEAKEIIRWISGRLDTEYSYNHSYGLTKYDMNHPAYTFTGEKIECASKRHIMAEESCRVMHKLSEITGEKIPSLENTTKVFTKMLDEYRSYGKPEGTFCCGPCTIGLWSI
;
A
#
# COMPACT_ATOMS: atom_id res chain seq x y z
N MET A 1 4.86 -20.38 -4.44
CA MET A 1 5.41 -19.48 -3.40
C MET A 1 4.24 -18.97 -2.57
N SER A 2 4.40 -18.81 -1.25
CA SER A 2 3.37 -18.17 -0.40
C SER A 2 3.23 -16.70 -0.79
N LEU A 3 2.00 -16.20 -0.95
CA LEU A 3 1.78 -14.78 -1.22
C LEU A 3 2.19 -13.92 -0.03
N LEU A 4 1.87 -14.38 1.18
CA LEU A 4 2.26 -13.70 2.41
C LEU A 4 3.74 -13.89 2.72
N ASN A 5 4.47 -12.78 2.85
CA ASN A 5 5.81 -12.71 3.41
C ASN A 5 5.80 -11.92 4.73
N LYS A 6 5.87 -12.63 5.86
CA LYS A 6 5.79 -12.03 7.20
C LYS A 6 6.97 -11.11 7.54
N SER A 7 8.09 -11.18 6.83
CA SER A 7 9.23 -10.28 7.04
C SER A 7 9.13 -8.99 6.23
N SER A 8 8.29 -8.92 5.19
CA SER A 8 8.27 -7.78 4.26
C SER A 8 6.86 -7.44 3.77
N LEU A 9 6.41 -6.22 4.05
CA LEU A 9 5.15 -5.69 3.51
C LEU A 9 5.29 -5.47 2.01
N TYR A 10 6.43 -4.94 1.58
CA TYR A 10 6.76 -4.74 0.18
C TYR A 10 6.62 -6.04 -0.61
N LYS A 11 7.27 -7.11 -0.14
CA LYS A 11 7.22 -8.40 -0.85
C LYS A 11 5.84 -9.04 -0.83
N THR A 12 5.08 -8.86 0.26
CA THR A 12 3.70 -9.34 0.34
C THR A 12 2.81 -8.64 -0.69
N VAL A 13 2.90 -7.31 -0.79
CA VAL A 13 2.16 -6.50 -1.75
C VAL A 13 2.56 -6.87 -3.19
N ASP A 14 3.85 -6.98 -3.47
CA ASP A 14 4.35 -7.42 -4.78
C ASP A 14 3.82 -8.79 -5.17
N ASN A 15 3.88 -9.77 -4.25
CA ASN A 15 3.41 -11.12 -4.53
C ASN A 15 1.90 -11.14 -4.85
N VAL A 16 1.10 -10.35 -4.12
CA VAL A 16 -0.35 -10.24 -4.39
C VAL A 16 -0.60 -9.55 -5.72
N ASN A 17 0.10 -8.44 -5.98
CA ASN A 17 0.00 -7.72 -7.25
C ASN A 17 0.38 -8.59 -8.44
N GLU A 18 1.48 -9.35 -8.33
CA GLU A 18 1.90 -10.32 -9.32
C GLU A 18 0.81 -11.39 -9.54
N ALA A 19 0.26 -11.95 -8.46
CA ALA A 19 -0.80 -12.94 -8.57
C ALA A 19 -2.04 -12.40 -9.29
N LEU A 20 -2.48 -11.19 -8.95
CA LEU A 20 -3.61 -10.51 -9.61
C LEU A 20 -3.29 -10.22 -11.08
N PHE A 21 -2.09 -9.72 -11.39
CA PHE A 21 -1.67 -9.38 -12.74
C PHE A 21 -1.65 -10.58 -13.68
N TYR A 22 -1.12 -11.72 -13.21
CA TYR A 22 -1.08 -12.97 -14.00
C TYR A 22 -2.37 -13.81 -13.89
N GLY A 23 -3.44 -13.29 -13.28
CA GLY A 23 -4.70 -14.02 -13.13
C GLY A 23 -4.60 -15.29 -12.28
N LYS A 24 -3.62 -15.38 -11.37
CA LYS A 24 -3.48 -16.49 -10.43
C LYS A 24 -4.61 -16.42 -9.40
N THR A 25 -5.26 -17.55 -9.14
CA THR A 25 -6.32 -17.63 -8.13
C THR A 25 -5.76 -17.45 -6.72
N ILE A 26 -6.25 -16.45 -5.99
CA ILE A 26 -5.98 -16.25 -4.56
C ILE A 26 -7.15 -16.85 -3.77
N SER A 27 -6.87 -17.83 -2.92
CA SER A 27 -7.94 -18.46 -2.12
C SER A 27 -8.48 -17.50 -1.05
N LYS A 28 -9.77 -17.62 -0.68
CA LYS A 28 -10.35 -16.83 0.43
C LYS A 28 -9.58 -16.98 1.74
N LYS A 29 -9.05 -18.18 2.03
CA LYS A 29 -8.25 -18.44 3.24
C LYS A 29 -6.96 -17.62 3.23
N GLU A 30 -6.24 -17.66 2.12
CA GLU A 30 -4.98 -16.92 1.94
C GLU A 30 -5.23 -15.41 1.96
N ALA A 31 -6.28 -14.93 1.27
CA ALA A 31 -6.68 -13.53 1.28
C ALA A 31 -6.97 -13.03 2.71
N LYS A 32 -7.73 -13.79 3.52
CA LYS A 32 -8.00 -13.45 4.92
C LYS A 32 -6.74 -13.43 5.78
N GLU A 33 -5.79 -14.34 5.53
CA GLU A 33 -4.51 -14.33 6.24
C GLU A 33 -3.71 -13.06 5.95
N ILE A 34 -3.65 -12.67 4.68
CA ILE A 34 -2.96 -11.45 4.25
C ILE A 34 -3.66 -10.20 4.80
N ILE A 35 -4.98 -10.10 4.70
CA ILE A 35 -5.77 -8.98 5.26
C ILE A 35 -5.47 -8.78 6.74
N ARG A 36 -5.50 -9.87 7.51
CA ARG A 36 -5.22 -9.83 8.95
C ARG A 36 -3.79 -9.40 9.22
N TRP A 37 -2.83 -9.90 8.45
CA TRP A 37 -1.43 -9.53 8.62
C TRP A 37 -1.18 -8.06 8.29
N ILE A 38 -1.68 -7.55 7.15
CA ILE A 38 -1.56 -6.13 6.75
C ILE A 38 -2.31 -5.23 7.73
N SER A 39 -3.53 -5.60 8.15
CA SER A 39 -4.30 -4.83 9.13
C SER A 39 -3.58 -4.69 10.48
N GLY A 40 -2.82 -5.71 10.89
CA GLY A 40 -1.97 -5.66 12.08
C GLY A 40 -0.79 -4.67 11.97
N ARG A 41 -0.59 -4.05 10.80
CA ARG A 41 0.43 -3.03 10.55
C ARG A 41 -0.14 -1.60 10.54
N LEU A 42 -1.43 -1.43 10.76
CA LEU A 42 -2.04 -0.09 10.86
C LEU A 42 -1.38 0.69 12.00
N ASP A 43 -1.01 1.95 11.74
CA ASP A 43 -0.42 2.87 12.73
C ASP A 43 0.84 2.34 13.44
N THR A 44 1.54 1.36 12.85
CA THR A 44 2.81 0.87 13.41
C THR A 44 3.96 1.80 13.05
N GLU A 45 5.14 1.50 13.59
CA GLU A 45 6.41 2.11 13.18
C GLU A 45 6.54 2.10 11.64
N TYR A 46 7.10 3.18 11.08
CA TYR A 46 7.29 3.38 9.65
C TYR A 46 5.99 3.45 8.82
N SER A 47 4.84 3.72 9.43
CA SER A 47 3.63 4.13 8.72
C SER A 47 3.77 5.53 8.12
N TYR A 48 3.01 5.78 7.05
CA TYR A 48 2.85 7.09 6.46
C TYR A 48 1.46 7.62 6.77
N ASN A 49 1.35 8.66 7.61
CA ASN A 49 0.09 9.34 7.90
C ASN A 49 -1.08 8.38 8.21
N HIS A 50 -1.02 7.68 9.34
CA HIS A 50 -2.10 6.81 9.81
C HIS A 50 -2.50 5.66 8.85
N SER A 51 -1.48 5.00 8.29
CA SER A 51 -1.62 3.90 7.34
C SER A 51 -0.85 2.65 7.77
N TYR A 52 -0.65 1.72 6.84
CA TYR A 52 0.09 0.48 7.05
C TYR A 52 1.61 0.73 7.10
N GLY A 53 2.25 0.43 8.24
CA GLY A 53 3.68 0.63 8.43
C GLY A 53 4.54 -0.41 7.71
N LEU A 54 5.72 0.00 7.25
CA LEU A 54 6.74 -0.90 6.69
C LEU A 54 7.38 -1.78 7.76
N THR A 55 7.92 -2.95 7.40
CA THR A 55 8.68 -3.77 8.35
C THR A 55 10.08 -3.19 8.55
N LYS A 56 10.78 -3.62 9.62
CA LYS A 56 12.21 -3.31 9.78
C LYS A 56 13.05 -3.81 8.60
N TYR A 57 12.71 -4.97 8.05
CA TYR A 57 13.36 -5.49 6.85
C TYR A 57 13.14 -4.55 5.68
N ASP A 58 11.90 -4.12 5.43
CA ASP A 58 11.60 -3.18 4.36
C ASP A 58 12.40 -1.88 4.52
N MET A 59 12.49 -1.32 5.73
CA MET A 59 13.26 -0.09 5.96
C MET A 59 14.76 -0.23 5.71
N ASN A 60 15.33 -1.41 5.97
CA ASN A 60 16.77 -1.65 5.83
C ASN A 60 17.20 -2.13 4.43
N HIS A 61 16.24 -2.37 3.54
CA HIS A 61 16.52 -2.83 2.17
C HIS A 61 16.02 -1.81 1.16
N PRO A 62 16.68 -1.66 0.00
CA PRO A 62 16.22 -0.74 -1.03
C PRO A 62 14.87 -1.19 -1.60
N ALA A 63 14.00 -0.23 -1.92
CA ALA A 63 12.86 -0.44 -2.79
C ALA A 63 13.11 0.29 -4.11
N TYR A 64 12.48 -0.18 -5.18
CA TYR A 64 12.66 0.36 -6.52
C TYR A 64 11.31 0.53 -7.19
N THR A 65 11.16 1.57 -7.99
CA THR A 65 10.05 1.68 -8.93
C THR A 65 10.12 0.54 -9.95
N PHE A 66 9.06 0.38 -10.74
CA PHE A 66 9.07 -0.56 -11.87
C PHE A 66 10.22 -0.31 -12.86
N THR A 67 10.56 0.95 -13.09
CA THR A 67 11.65 1.38 -13.99
C THR A 67 13.04 1.33 -13.36
N GLY A 68 13.15 0.96 -12.08
CA GLY A 68 14.43 0.69 -11.39
C GLY A 68 14.99 1.86 -10.58
N GLU A 69 14.31 3.00 -10.50
CA GLU A 69 14.70 4.10 -9.63
C GLU A 69 14.55 3.72 -8.16
N LYS A 70 15.58 4.01 -7.37
CA LYS A 70 15.56 3.75 -5.93
C LYS A 70 14.58 4.68 -5.22
N ILE A 71 13.75 4.10 -4.35
CA ILE A 71 12.77 4.80 -3.53
C ILE A 71 13.27 4.85 -2.07
N GLU A 72 13.28 6.04 -1.46
CA GLU A 72 13.82 6.24 -0.11
C GLU A 72 12.82 6.85 0.88
N CYS A 73 13.04 6.53 2.17
CA CYS A 73 12.45 7.15 3.35
C CYS A 73 10.94 7.47 3.24
N ALA A 74 10.61 8.74 2.99
CA ALA A 74 9.22 9.21 2.94
C ALA A 74 8.46 8.64 1.74
N SER A 75 9.07 8.64 0.56
CA SER A 75 8.45 8.10 -0.66
C SER A 75 8.15 6.61 -0.55
N LYS A 76 9.06 5.86 0.09
CA LYS A 76 8.87 4.43 0.32
C LYS A 76 7.65 4.13 1.20
N ARG A 77 7.51 4.87 2.30
CA ARG A 77 6.36 4.71 3.22
C ARG A 77 5.06 5.16 2.56
N HIS A 78 5.09 6.25 1.82
CA HIS A 78 3.93 6.77 1.09
C HIS A 78 3.41 5.78 0.05
N ILE A 79 4.26 5.42 -0.92
CA ILE A 79 3.90 4.52 -2.02
C ILE A 79 3.41 3.18 -1.48
N MET A 80 4.06 2.66 -0.44
CA MET A 80 3.62 1.38 0.14
C MET A 80 2.33 1.48 0.92
N ALA A 81 1.98 2.63 1.49
CA ALA A 81 0.68 2.81 2.11
C ALA A 81 -0.43 2.79 1.05
N GLU A 82 -0.25 3.45 -0.08
CA GLU A 82 -1.19 3.46 -1.20
C GLU A 82 -1.35 2.08 -1.84
N GLU A 83 -0.23 1.41 -2.17
CA GLU A 83 -0.26 0.07 -2.76
C GLU A 83 -0.85 -0.97 -1.80
N SER A 84 -0.63 -0.80 -0.49
CA SER A 84 -1.28 -1.63 0.53
C SER A 84 -2.79 -1.39 0.55
N CYS A 85 -3.28 -0.15 0.44
CA CYS A 85 -4.71 0.13 0.30
C CYS A 85 -5.30 -0.56 -0.93
N ARG A 86 -4.62 -0.47 -2.09
CA ARG A 86 -5.06 -1.12 -3.33
C ARG A 86 -5.16 -2.63 -3.19
N VAL A 87 -4.12 -3.26 -2.63
CA VAL A 87 -4.14 -4.71 -2.32
C VAL A 87 -5.27 -5.05 -1.38
N MET A 88 -5.48 -4.28 -0.31
CA MET A 88 -6.54 -4.52 0.67
C MET A 88 -7.93 -4.40 0.05
N HIS A 89 -8.16 -3.47 -0.87
CA HIS A 89 -9.40 -3.41 -1.66
C HIS A 89 -9.61 -4.69 -2.47
N LYS A 90 -8.59 -5.17 -3.19
CA LYS A 90 -8.69 -6.40 -3.99
C LYS A 90 -8.91 -7.65 -3.15
N LEU A 91 -8.27 -7.73 -1.98
CA LEU A 91 -8.51 -8.84 -1.07
C LEU A 91 -9.91 -8.76 -0.44
N SER A 92 -10.43 -7.56 -0.14
CA SER A 92 -11.81 -7.36 0.32
C SER A 92 -12.83 -7.84 -0.72
N GLU A 93 -12.62 -7.55 -2.01
CA GLU A 93 -13.47 -8.07 -3.11
C GLU A 93 -13.49 -9.61 -3.13
N ILE A 94 -12.34 -10.26 -2.92
CA ILE A 94 -12.21 -11.72 -2.92
C ILE A 94 -12.90 -12.36 -1.71
N THR A 95 -12.77 -11.76 -0.53
CA THR A 95 -13.32 -12.31 0.72
C THR A 95 -14.76 -11.92 0.97
N GLY A 96 -15.21 -10.79 0.42
CA GLY A 96 -16.49 -10.14 0.75
C GLY A 96 -16.48 -9.46 2.14
N GLU A 97 -15.31 -9.30 2.76
CA GLU A 97 -15.20 -8.72 4.11
C GLU A 97 -15.00 -7.20 4.04
N LYS A 98 -15.72 -6.47 4.90
CA LYS A 98 -15.39 -5.08 5.20
C LYS A 98 -14.16 -5.04 6.08
N ILE A 99 -13.18 -4.21 5.72
CA ILE A 99 -11.90 -4.11 6.42
C ILE A 99 -11.81 -2.73 7.08
N PRO A 100 -11.99 -2.60 8.41
CA PRO A 100 -11.98 -1.31 9.09
C PRO A 100 -10.69 -0.51 8.91
N SER A 101 -9.53 -1.19 8.87
CA SER A 101 -8.24 -0.54 8.64
C SER A 101 -8.18 0.14 7.27
N LEU A 102 -8.77 -0.49 6.24
CA LEU A 102 -8.85 0.07 4.89
C LEU A 102 -9.75 1.29 4.82
N GLU A 103 -10.92 1.24 5.48
CA GLU A 103 -11.83 2.39 5.55
C GLU A 103 -11.15 3.59 6.22
N ASN A 104 -10.40 3.37 7.30
CA ASN A 104 -9.68 4.43 7.99
C ASN A 104 -8.59 5.05 7.11
N THR A 105 -7.73 4.22 6.52
CA THR A 105 -6.63 4.71 5.69
C THR A 105 -7.15 5.39 4.41
N THR A 106 -8.24 4.90 3.81
CA THR A 106 -8.89 5.55 2.66
C THR A 106 -9.38 6.96 3.02
N LYS A 107 -10.06 7.12 4.16
CA LYS A 107 -10.51 8.45 4.63
C LYS A 107 -9.35 9.43 4.80
N VAL A 108 -8.23 8.96 5.33
CA VAL A 108 -7.04 9.79 5.52
C VAL A 108 -6.47 10.25 4.17
N PHE A 109 -6.29 9.34 3.21
CA PHE A 109 -5.80 9.70 1.88
C PHE A 109 -6.76 10.60 1.11
N THR A 110 -8.08 10.34 1.16
CA THR A 110 -9.08 11.24 0.55
C THR A 110 -8.99 12.65 1.13
N LYS A 111 -8.89 12.78 2.46
CA LYS A 111 -8.72 14.07 3.11
C LYS A 111 -7.46 14.79 2.64
N MET A 112 -6.32 14.09 2.53
CA MET A 112 -5.08 14.68 2.02
C MET A 112 -5.22 15.17 0.58
N LEU A 113 -5.90 14.41 -0.28
CA LEU A 113 -6.15 14.80 -1.67
C LEU A 113 -7.02 16.05 -1.75
N ASP A 114 -8.07 16.14 -0.93
CA ASP A 114 -8.96 17.30 -0.90
C ASP A 114 -8.25 18.56 -0.36
N GLU A 115 -7.44 18.41 0.69
CA GLU A 115 -6.57 19.48 1.19
C GLU A 115 -5.59 19.95 0.10
N TYR A 116 -4.94 19.02 -0.60
CA TYR A 116 -3.98 19.35 -1.65
C TYR A 116 -4.64 20.08 -2.84
N ARG A 117 -5.84 19.65 -3.25
CA ARG A 117 -6.66 20.33 -4.27
C ARG A 117 -6.99 21.76 -3.85
N SER A 118 -7.29 21.99 -2.58
CA SER A 118 -7.62 23.32 -2.06
C SER A 118 -6.45 24.32 -2.11
N TYR A 119 -5.20 23.83 -2.18
CA TYR A 119 -4.00 24.68 -2.24
C TYR A 119 -3.64 25.19 -3.65
N GLY A 120 -4.49 24.93 -4.66
CA GLY A 120 -4.27 25.39 -6.03
C GLY A 120 -3.03 24.80 -6.69
N LYS A 121 -2.59 23.61 -6.22
CA LYS A 121 -1.46 22.89 -6.79
C LYS A 121 -1.89 22.18 -8.09
N PRO A 122 -0.97 21.99 -9.06
CA PRO A 122 -1.30 21.31 -10.30
C PRO A 122 -1.78 19.88 -10.04
N GLU A 123 -2.86 19.48 -10.70
CA GLU A 123 -3.32 18.10 -10.70
C GLU A 123 -2.19 17.17 -11.15
N GLY A 124 -2.09 16.00 -10.51
CA GLY A 124 -1.02 15.05 -10.80
C GLY A 124 0.34 15.45 -10.24
N THR A 125 0.40 16.30 -9.21
CA THR A 125 1.61 16.46 -8.38
C THR A 125 1.26 16.09 -6.94
N PHE A 126 2.10 15.31 -6.26
CA PHE A 126 1.88 14.99 -4.84
C PHE A 126 3.19 14.81 -4.09
N CYS A 127 3.40 15.60 -3.03
CA CYS A 127 4.52 15.54 -2.07
C CYS A 127 5.95 15.68 -2.67
N CYS A 128 6.37 14.81 -3.59
CA CYS A 128 7.64 14.82 -4.32
C CYS A 128 7.51 14.06 -5.66
N GLY A 129 8.55 14.09 -6.50
CA GLY A 129 8.56 13.38 -7.79
C GLY A 129 8.22 11.88 -7.69
N PRO A 130 8.90 11.10 -6.82
CA PRO A 130 8.56 9.69 -6.60
C PRO A 130 7.12 9.45 -6.15
N CYS A 131 6.62 10.24 -5.19
CA CYS A 131 5.23 10.11 -4.72
C CYS A 131 4.21 10.53 -5.78
N THR A 132 4.58 11.46 -6.66
CA THR A 132 3.74 11.89 -7.77
C THR A 132 3.50 10.76 -8.77
N ILE A 133 4.56 10.01 -9.12
CA ILE A 133 4.47 8.85 -10.03
C ILE A 133 3.75 7.68 -9.35
N GLY A 134 3.86 7.58 -8.02
CA GLY A 134 3.21 6.53 -7.24
C GLY A 134 1.74 6.77 -6.93
N LEU A 135 1.22 8.00 -7.08
CA LEU A 135 -0.17 8.32 -6.76
C LEU A 135 -1.11 7.75 -7.83
N TRP A 136 -1.93 6.77 -7.42
CA TRP A 136 -3.06 6.31 -8.22
C TRP A 136 -4.33 7.00 -7.71
N SER A 137 -5.01 7.76 -8.57
CA SER A 137 -6.38 8.18 -8.25
C SER A 137 -7.26 6.94 -8.18
N ILE A 138 -7.78 6.63 -6.98
CA ILE A 138 -8.77 5.57 -6.74
C ILE A 138 -10.10 5.97 -7.39
#